data_AF-A0A9N8ZWD1-F1
#
_entry.id   AF-A0A9N8ZWD1-F1
#
_cell.length_a   1.000
_cell.length_b   1.000
_cell.length_c   1.000
_cell.angle_alpha   90.00
_cell.angle_beta   90.00
_cell.angle_gamma   90.00
#
_symmetry.space_group_name_H-M   'P 1'
#
loop_
_entity.id
_entity.type
_entity.pdbx_description
1 polymer ?
#
loop_
_entity_poly.entity_id
_entity_poly.type
_entity_poly.pdbx_seq_one_letter_code
_entity_poly.pdbx_strand_id
1 'polypeptide(L)'
;MLGCIVLGEKNAFPVDFNTGKTIGHLKIVIKEQVGLDSPAHKLKLWKINIPESEKHKIYEGIDVKVKFGEQRPIKRLKLETEVGDPSFNDLLEVVAHLKRESTNWKKLDFIEHPIRKDLPIIQQPKLYIREDYKALYQIVNKEELDPKFLINGTSGIGKSYFLLYLLIQILCSSNDVTVIFQTTQSELFYRFKNSKLGVGSFEDISYCLYDPNTWYLVDAMPPAQNLRQKLYLLYHLLATKKTKTLMNSLK
;
A
#
# COMPACT_ATOMS: atom_id res chain seq x y z
N MET A 1 8.42 -27.60 2.76
CA MET A 1 7.11 -28.28 2.82
C MET A 1 6.15 -27.39 3.62
N LEU A 2 5.06 -26.95 3.00
CA LEU A 2 4.01 -26.13 3.63
C LEU A 2 2.81 -27.02 3.96
N GLY A 3 2.24 -26.89 5.16
CA GLY A 3 0.95 -27.52 5.47
C GLY A 3 -0.19 -26.63 4.97
N CYS A 4 -1.08 -27.17 4.16
CA CYS A 4 -2.24 -26.46 3.62
C CYS A 4 -3.54 -27.14 4.06
N ILE A 5 -4.58 -26.34 4.29
CA ILE A 5 -5.94 -26.83 4.59
C ILE A 5 -6.92 -26.01 3.76
N VAL A 6 -7.90 -26.68 3.15
CA VAL A 6 -8.96 -26.01 2.39
C VAL A 6 -10.14 -25.77 3.32
N LEU A 7 -10.76 -24.60 3.20
CA LEU A 7 -11.91 -24.24 4.03
C LEU A 7 -13.07 -25.19 3.74
N GLY A 8 -13.56 -25.88 4.78
CA GLY A 8 -14.60 -26.91 4.67
C GLY A 8 -14.06 -28.34 4.62
N GLU A 9 -12.76 -28.51 4.38
CA GLU A 9 -12.08 -29.81 4.41
C GLU A 9 -11.57 -30.14 5.81
N LYS A 10 -11.57 -31.43 6.15
CA LYS A 10 -11.20 -31.91 7.49
C LYS A 10 -9.70 -32.14 7.67
N ASN A 11 -8.99 -32.41 6.58
CA ASN A 11 -7.60 -32.84 6.62
C ASN A 11 -6.69 -31.79 5.97
N ALA A 12 -5.62 -31.43 6.69
CA ALA A 12 -4.52 -30.70 6.08
C ALA A 12 -3.66 -31.65 5.22
N PHE A 13 -3.04 -31.10 4.19
CA PHE A 13 -2.15 -31.84 3.28
C PHE A 13 -0.83 -31.08 3.10
N PRO A 14 0.28 -31.80 2.93
CA PRO A 14 1.57 -31.19 2.67
C PRO A 14 1.65 -30.74 1.20
N VAL A 15 2.23 -29.57 0.98
CA VAL A 15 2.55 -29.01 -0.33
C VAL A 15 4.05 -28.75 -0.42
N ASP A 16 4.67 -29.31 -1.44
CA ASP A 16 6.07 -29.05 -1.74
C ASP A 16 6.22 -27.69 -2.40
N PHE A 17 6.61 -26.74 -1.56
CA PHE A 17 6.81 -25.36 -1.95
C PHE A 17 8.23 -24.91 -1.61
N ASN A 18 8.88 -24.31 -2.59
CA ASN A 18 10.21 -23.72 -2.48
C ASN A 18 10.07 -22.20 -2.34
N THR A 19 10.81 -21.59 -1.41
CA THR A 19 10.81 -20.14 -1.13
C THR A 19 11.21 -19.27 -2.32
N GLY A 20 11.86 -19.83 -3.34
CA GLY A 20 12.14 -19.15 -4.62
C GLY A 20 10.96 -19.11 -5.60
N LYS A 21 9.83 -19.74 -5.29
CA LYS A 21 8.64 -19.79 -6.17
C LYS A 21 7.59 -18.76 -5.74
N THR A 22 6.77 -18.31 -6.69
CA THR A 22 5.76 -17.28 -6.44
C THR A 22 4.50 -17.84 -5.75
N ILE A 23 3.73 -16.96 -5.11
CA ILE A 23 2.41 -17.31 -4.56
C ILE A 23 1.46 -17.83 -5.66
N GLY A 24 1.60 -17.33 -6.89
CA GLY A 24 0.85 -17.85 -8.04
C GLY A 24 1.12 -19.34 -8.26
N HIS A 25 2.39 -19.74 -8.17
CA HIS A 25 2.78 -21.15 -8.26
C HIS A 25 2.18 -21.97 -7.10
N LEU A 26 2.18 -21.44 -5.88
CA LEU A 26 1.55 -22.11 -4.73
C LEU A 26 0.06 -22.38 -4.97
N LYS A 27 -0.67 -21.39 -5.51
CA LYS A 27 -2.10 -21.53 -5.83
C LYS A 27 -2.37 -22.57 -6.90
N ILE A 28 -1.48 -22.68 -7.90
CA ILE A 28 -1.59 -23.71 -8.95
C ILE A 28 -1.41 -25.09 -8.34
N VAL A 29 -0.36 -25.30 -7.55
CA VAL A 29 -0.07 -26.58 -6.90
C VAL A 29 -1.21 -27.00 -5.95
N ILE A 30 -1.73 -26.06 -5.13
CA ILE A 30 -2.89 -26.35 -4.26
C ILE A 30 -4.13 -26.72 -5.08
N LYS A 31 -4.41 -26.01 -6.18
CA LYS A 31 -5.55 -26.31 -7.05
C LYS A 31 -5.44 -27.71 -7.63
N GLU A 32 -4.28 -28.06 -8.18
CA GLU A 32 -4.02 -29.36 -8.81
C GLU A 32 -4.10 -30.51 -7.79
N GLN A 33 -3.52 -30.32 -6.61
CA GLN A 33 -3.46 -31.36 -5.58
C GLN A 33 -4.81 -31.64 -4.92
N VAL A 34 -5.69 -30.63 -4.80
CA VAL A 34 -7.03 -30.78 -4.20
C VAL A 34 -8.14 -30.97 -5.25
N GLY A 35 -7.85 -30.74 -6.53
CA GLY A 35 -8.83 -30.86 -7.61
C GLY A 35 -9.91 -29.78 -7.56
N LEU A 36 -9.55 -28.53 -7.24
CA LEU A 36 -10.52 -27.44 -7.17
C LEU A 36 -10.93 -26.95 -8.57
N ASP A 37 -12.23 -26.84 -8.83
CA ASP A 37 -12.77 -26.38 -10.13
C ASP A 37 -12.47 -24.90 -10.42
N SER A 38 -12.28 -24.10 -9.37
CA SER A 38 -12.03 -22.66 -9.51
C SER A 38 -10.63 -22.36 -10.07
N PRO A 39 -10.46 -21.32 -10.92
CA PRO A 39 -9.14 -20.91 -11.39
C PRO A 39 -8.20 -20.58 -10.23
N ALA A 40 -6.94 -21.01 -10.32
CA ALA A 40 -5.95 -20.85 -9.25
C ALA A 40 -5.80 -19.39 -8.78
N HIS A 41 -5.89 -18.42 -9.71
CA HIS A 41 -5.79 -16.99 -9.39
C HIS A 41 -6.97 -16.44 -8.56
N LYS A 42 -8.08 -17.18 -8.44
CA LYS A 42 -9.25 -16.84 -7.60
C LYS A 42 -9.15 -17.42 -6.19
N LEU A 43 -8.23 -18.34 -5.93
CA LEU A 43 -8.01 -18.88 -4.59
C LEU A 43 -7.55 -17.77 -3.64
N LYS A 44 -8.17 -17.69 -2.47
CA LYS A 44 -7.73 -16.85 -1.35
C LYS A 44 -6.90 -17.72 -0.41
N LEU A 45 -5.69 -17.28 -0.12
CA LEU A 45 -4.79 -17.97 0.80
C LEU A 45 -4.71 -17.16 2.10
N TRP A 46 -4.79 -17.85 3.23
CA TRP A 46 -4.57 -17.27 4.55
C TRP A 46 -3.33 -17.89 5.17
N LYS A 47 -2.41 -17.04 5.65
CA LYS A 47 -1.26 -17.50 6.43
C LYS A 47 -1.72 -17.61 7.89
N ILE A 48 -1.71 -18.82 8.43
CA ILE A 48 -1.98 -19.08 9.84
C ILE A 48 -0.66 -19.44 10.50
N ASN A 49 -0.32 -18.77 11.60
CA ASN A 49 0.86 -19.12 12.39
C ASN A 49 0.41 -20.10 13.48
N ILE A 50 0.74 -21.39 13.29
CA ILE A 50 0.41 -22.45 14.25
C ILE A 50 1.67 -22.76 15.04
N PRO A 51 1.67 -22.62 16.39
CA PRO A 51 2.79 -23.03 17.22
C PRO A 51 3.20 -24.48 16.93
N GLU A 52 4.49 -24.77 16.93
CA GLU A 52 5.01 -26.09 16.56
C GLU A 52 4.49 -27.22 17.49
N SER A 53 4.24 -26.88 18.75
CA SER A 53 3.59 -27.75 19.75
C SER A 53 2.12 -28.11 19.44
N GLU A 54 1.48 -27.41 18.51
CA GLU A 54 0.07 -27.60 18.12
C GLU A 54 -0.10 -28.07 16.68
N LYS A 55 0.99 -28.26 15.93
CA LYS A 55 1.00 -28.64 14.52
C LYS A 55 0.30 -29.97 14.21
N HIS A 56 0.23 -30.88 15.19
CA HIS A 56 -0.47 -32.17 15.09
C HIS A 56 -1.86 -32.16 15.72
N LYS A 57 -2.24 -31.07 16.40
CA LYS A 57 -3.58 -30.90 16.99
C LYS A 57 -4.53 -30.26 15.97
N ILE A 58 -4.45 -30.59 14.68
CA ILE A 58 -5.46 -30.12 13.72
C ILE A 58 -6.76 -30.85 14.08
N TYR A 59 -7.59 -30.16 14.83
CA TYR A 59 -8.79 -30.70 15.46
C TYR A 59 -9.80 -31.13 14.39
N GLU A 60 -10.25 -32.39 14.48
CA GLU A 60 -11.40 -32.90 13.75
C GLU A 60 -12.63 -32.01 13.94
N GLY A 61 -13.36 -31.78 12.84
CA GLY A 61 -14.72 -31.21 12.90
C GLY A 61 -14.79 -29.71 13.20
N ILE A 62 -13.68 -28.99 13.08
CA ILE A 62 -13.67 -27.56 13.36
C ILE A 62 -13.81 -26.75 12.07
N ASP A 63 -14.92 -26.02 11.96
CA ASP A 63 -15.03 -24.93 10.99
C ASP A 63 -13.95 -23.89 11.32
N VAL A 64 -12.98 -23.72 10.42
CA VAL A 64 -11.90 -22.74 10.55
C VAL A 64 -12.48 -21.33 10.79
N LYS A 65 -13.67 -21.01 10.25
CA LYS A 65 -14.38 -19.76 10.54
C LYS A 65 -14.84 -19.66 12.00
N VAL A 66 -15.20 -20.78 12.64
CA VAL A 66 -15.74 -20.81 14.00
C VAL A 66 -14.63 -20.78 15.04
N LYS A 67 -13.55 -21.55 14.85
CA LYS A 67 -12.46 -21.59 15.84
C LYS A 67 -11.45 -20.46 15.72
N PHE A 68 -11.15 -20.03 14.50
CA PHE A 68 -10.22 -18.92 14.28
C PHE A 68 -10.95 -17.60 14.08
N GLY A 69 -12.30 -17.60 14.12
CA GLY A 69 -13.15 -16.48 13.72
C GLY A 69 -13.03 -16.23 12.21
N GLU A 70 -13.98 -15.52 11.61
CA GLU A 70 -13.57 -14.58 10.58
C GLU A 70 -12.64 -13.56 11.25
N GLN A 71 -11.37 -13.91 11.44
CA GLN A 71 -10.34 -12.92 11.59
C GLN A 71 -10.15 -12.28 10.20
N ARG A 72 -11.12 -11.43 9.78
CA ARG A 72 -10.69 -10.10 9.35
C ARG A 72 -9.75 -9.66 10.45
N PRO A 73 -8.52 -9.22 10.18
CA PRO A 73 -7.56 -8.94 11.23
C PRO A 73 -8.12 -7.80 12.10
N ILE A 74 -8.90 -8.17 13.11
CA ILE A 74 -9.10 -7.44 14.34
C ILE A 74 -8.03 -8.00 15.27
N LYS A 75 -6.76 -7.90 14.82
CA LYS A 75 -5.75 -7.47 15.77
C LYS A 75 -6.35 -6.20 16.36
N ARG A 76 -6.57 -6.15 17.67
CA ARG A 76 -6.70 -4.86 18.35
C ARG A 76 -5.56 -4.02 17.82
N LEU A 77 -5.90 -3.02 17.01
CA LEU A 77 -4.98 -2.15 16.31
C LEU A 77 -4.05 -1.57 17.37
N LYS A 78 -2.81 -2.07 17.41
CA LYS A 78 -1.73 -1.33 18.03
C LYS A 78 -1.16 -0.38 16.97
N LEU A 79 -2.02 0.40 16.31
CA LEU A 79 -1.59 1.45 15.37
C LEU A 79 -0.92 2.64 16.10
N GLU A 80 -0.66 2.47 17.40
CA GLU A 80 -0.13 3.46 18.35
C GLU A 80 1.16 2.99 19.02
N THR A 81 1.71 1.79 18.72
CA THR A 81 2.96 1.34 19.35
C THR A 81 4.23 1.76 18.64
N GLU A 82 4.14 2.08 17.34
CA GLU A 82 5.32 2.50 16.57
C GLU A 82 5.37 4.02 16.46
N VAL A 83 6.50 4.59 16.88
CA VAL A 83 6.76 6.02 16.79
C VAL A 83 7.21 6.33 15.36
N GLY A 84 6.27 6.75 14.52
CA GLY A 84 6.55 7.26 13.18
C GLY A 84 7.03 8.72 13.19
N ASP A 85 7.30 9.25 12.00
CA ASP A 85 7.62 10.68 11.83
C ASP A 85 6.41 11.56 12.23
N PRO A 86 6.56 12.43 13.24
CA PRO A 86 5.47 13.25 13.76
C PRO A 86 4.91 14.25 12.74
N SER A 87 5.69 14.62 11.72
CA SER A 87 5.24 15.55 10.68
C SER A 87 4.05 15.02 9.86
N PHE A 88 3.86 13.69 9.79
CA PHE A 88 2.66 13.10 9.20
C PHE A 88 1.41 13.31 10.07
N ASN A 89 1.55 13.41 11.39
CA ASN A 89 0.45 13.76 12.26
C ASN A 89 0.12 15.25 12.14
N ASP A 90 1.15 16.09 12.09
CA ASP A 90 1.02 17.54 11.86
C ASP A 90 0.31 17.85 10.53
N LEU A 91 0.47 17.00 9.51
CA LEU A 91 -0.27 17.10 8.25
C LEU A 91 -1.80 17.11 8.43
N LEU A 92 -2.33 16.45 9.46
CA LEU A 92 -3.77 16.49 9.76
C LEU A 92 -4.23 17.89 10.18
N GLU A 93 -3.38 18.67 10.85
CA GLU A 93 -3.66 20.08 11.18
C GLU A 93 -3.76 20.91 9.90
N VAL A 94 -2.88 20.67 8.92
CA VAL A 94 -2.91 21.30 7.60
C VAL A 94 -4.23 20.98 6.88
N VAL A 95 -4.61 19.70 6.84
CA VAL A 95 -5.87 19.26 6.20
C VAL A 95 -7.08 19.89 6.88
N ALA A 96 -7.12 19.91 8.22
CA ALA A 96 -8.21 20.52 8.98
C ALA A 96 -8.31 22.03 8.71
N HIS A 97 -7.17 22.72 8.67
CA HIS A 97 -7.09 24.13 8.35
C HIS A 97 -7.63 24.42 6.94
N LEU A 98 -7.15 23.70 5.92
CA LEU A 98 -7.61 23.85 4.53
C LEU A 98 -9.11 23.58 4.37
N LYS A 99 -9.66 22.59 5.08
CA LYS A 99 -11.11 22.32 5.08
C LYS A 99 -11.93 23.45 5.70
N ARG A 100 -11.43 24.04 6.80
CA ARG A 100 -12.12 25.11 7.52
C ARG A 100 -12.17 26.41 6.74
N GLU A 101 -11.09 26.76 6.05
CA GLU A 101 -11.01 28.06 5.36
C GLU A 101 -11.98 28.19 4.18
N SER A 102 -12.63 27.11 3.72
CA SER A 102 -13.65 27.11 2.64
C SER A 102 -13.20 27.78 1.32
N THR A 103 -11.95 28.21 1.23
CA THR A 103 -11.36 28.84 0.07
C THR A 103 -11.16 27.78 -1.00
N ASN A 104 -11.06 28.25 -2.24
CA ASN A 104 -10.80 27.42 -3.40
C ASN A 104 -9.35 26.91 -3.32
N TRP A 105 -9.04 26.04 -2.35
CA TRP A 105 -7.70 25.52 -2.06
C TRP A 105 -7.08 24.80 -3.27
N LYS A 106 -7.94 24.39 -4.21
CA LYS A 106 -7.58 23.91 -5.56
C LYS A 106 -6.88 24.95 -6.44
N LYS A 107 -7.03 26.23 -6.14
CA LYS A 107 -6.40 27.37 -6.83
C LYS A 107 -5.17 27.93 -6.12
N LEU A 108 -4.76 27.35 -4.98
CA LEU A 108 -3.59 27.84 -4.28
C LEU A 108 -2.31 27.56 -5.07
N ASP A 109 -1.35 28.49 -4.94
CA ASP A 109 0.00 28.35 -5.47
C ASP A 109 0.95 27.67 -4.47
N PHE A 110 0.50 27.52 -3.22
CA PHE A 110 1.23 26.80 -2.18
C PHE A 110 0.30 26.29 -1.07
N ILE A 111 0.76 25.29 -0.34
CA ILE A 111 0.19 24.84 0.94
C ILE A 111 1.23 25.10 2.02
N GLU A 112 0.83 25.72 3.13
CA GLU A 112 1.72 26.04 4.25
C GLU A 112 1.12 25.52 5.55
N HIS A 113 1.96 25.04 6.45
CA HIS A 113 1.52 24.64 7.79
C HIS A 113 1.06 25.88 8.58
N PRO A 114 -0.10 25.86 9.27
CA PRO A 114 -0.67 27.05 9.92
C PRO A 114 0.24 27.70 10.98
N ILE A 115 1.06 26.89 11.64
CA ILE A 115 2.09 27.34 12.61
C ILE A 115 3.53 27.13 12.11
N ARG A 116 3.72 26.98 10.80
CA ARG A 116 5.04 26.84 10.14
C ARG A 116 5.91 25.69 10.65
N LYS A 117 5.30 24.57 11.05
CA LYS A 117 6.02 23.29 11.20
C LYS A 117 6.37 22.73 9.82
N ASP A 118 7.43 21.95 9.76
CA ASP A 118 7.84 21.30 8.52
C ASP A 118 6.81 20.26 8.06
N LEU A 119 6.52 20.27 6.77
CA LEU A 119 5.71 19.23 6.13
C LEU A 119 6.58 17.98 5.90
N PRO A 120 5.99 16.77 5.98
CA PRO A 120 6.71 15.52 5.78
C PRO A 120 7.38 15.50 4.41
N ILE A 121 8.50 14.76 4.29
CA ILE A 121 9.28 14.56 3.05
C ILE A 121 10.03 15.81 2.56
N ILE A 122 9.39 16.98 2.55
CA ILE A 122 9.98 18.21 2.03
C ILE A 122 10.84 18.94 3.07
N GLN A 123 10.61 18.67 4.37
CA GLN A 123 11.34 19.29 5.50
C GLN A 123 11.36 20.81 5.42
N GLN A 124 10.21 21.37 5.02
CA GLN A 124 9.95 22.80 4.91
C GLN A 124 8.50 23.05 5.28
N PRO A 125 8.15 24.23 5.82
CA PRO A 125 6.79 24.53 6.23
C PRO A 125 5.83 24.74 5.06
N LYS A 126 6.35 24.80 3.83
CA LYS A 126 5.63 25.27 2.64
C LYS A 126 5.91 24.38 1.44
N LEU A 127 4.83 23.93 0.80
CA LEU A 127 4.81 23.17 -0.44
C LEU A 127 4.31 24.07 -1.58
N TYR A 128 5.20 24.41 -2.52
CA TYR A 128 4.80 25.14 -3.73
C TYR A 128 4.10 24.21 -4.73
N ILE A 129 2.95 24.66 -5.26
CA ILE A 129 2.13 23.91 -6.20
C ILE A 129 2.46 24.35 -7.61
N ARG A 130 2.97 23.41 -8.41
CA ARG A 130 3.19 23.61 -9.85
C ARG A 130 1.90 23.36 -10.63
N GLU A 131 1.74 24.03 -11.76
CA GLU A 131 0.63 23.73 -12.69
C GLU A 131 0.61 22.25 -13.10
N ASP A 132 1.79 21.63 -13.28
CA ASP A 132 1.91 20.20 -13.55
C ASP A 132 1.28 19.33 -12.45
N TYR A 133 1.31 19.75 -11.18
CA TYR A 133 0.69 19.00 -10.09
C TYR A 133 -0.83 19.02 -10.20
N LYS A 134 -1.40 20.18 -10.56
CA LYS A 134 -2.84 20.34 -10.79
C LYS A 134 -3.29 19.46 -11.97
N ALA A 135 -2.52 19.47 -13.06
CA ALA A 135 -2.79 18.64 -14.24
C ALA A 135 -2.68 17.13 -13.92
N LEU A 136 -1.62 16.71 -13.20
CA LEU A 136 -1.44 15.32 -12.79
C LEU A 136 -2.58 14.85 -11.88
N TYR A 137 -3.01 15.66 -10.90
CA TYR A 137 -4.14 15.32 -10.04
C TYR A 137 -5.43 15.09 -10.84
N GLN A 138 -5.70 15.92 -11.85
CA GLN A 138 -6.86 15.72 -12.73
C GLN A 138 -6.79 14.41 -13.52
N ILE A 139 -5.60 13.98 -13.95
CA ILE A 139 -5.42 12.68 -14.63
C ILE A 139 -5.67 11.54 -13.65
N VAL A 140 -5.02 11.60 -12.50
CA VAL A 140 -5.05 10.59 -11.43
C VAL A 140 -6.46 10.37 -10.86
N ASN A 141 -7.27 11.43 -10.80
CA ASN A 141 -8.61 11.37 -10.21
C ASN A 141 -9.73 11.05 -11.22
N LYS A 142 -9.41 10.66 -12.46
CA LYS A 142 -10.43 10.21 -13.44
C LYS A 142 -10.93 8.80 -13.11
N GLU A 143 -12.26 8.63 -13.04
CA GLU A 143 -12.88 7.35 -12.71
C GLU A 143 -12.67 6.26 -13.78
N GLU A 144 -12.43 6.66 -15.03
CA GLU A 144 -12.34 5.77 -16.20
C GLU A 144 -10.95 5.15 -16.43
N LEU A 145 -9.93 5.58 -15.68
CA LEU A 145 -8.54 5.13 -15.89
C LEU A 145 -8.18 3.91 -15.05
N ASP A 146 -7.13 3.21 -15.49
CA ASP A 146 -6.52 2.15 -14.69
C ASP A 146 -6.20 2.73 -13.31
N PRO A 147 -6.62 2.05 -12.23
CA PRO A 147 -6.33 2.50 -10.89
C PRO A 147 -4.82 2.71 -10.60
N LYS A 148 -3.93 2.06 -11.35
CA LYS A 148 -2.48 2.02 -11.11
C LYS A 148 -1.74 3.04 -11.97
N PHE A 149 -0.97 3.89 -11.31
CA PHE A 149 -0.15 4.90 -11.94
C PHE A 149 1.30 4.77 -11.51
N LEU A 150 2.20 4.89 -12.47
CA LEU A 150 3.64 5.02 -12.24
C LEU A 150 4.06 6.42 -12.68
N ILE A 151 4.46 7.25 -11.73
CA ILE A 151 4.99 8.58 -12.01
C ILE A 151 6.51 8.50 -12.00
N ASN A 152 7.09 8.67 -13.18
CA ASN A 152 8.53 8.62 -13.39
C ASN A 152 9.07 10.00 -13.75
N GLY A 153 10.37 10.20 -13.59
CA GLY A 153 11.05 11.43 -13.92
C GLY A 153 12.45 11.49 -13.31
N THR A 154 13.22 12.49 -13.73
CA THR A 154 14.57 12.73 -13.21
C THR A 154 14.58 13.02 -11.71
N SER A 155 15.73 12.80 -11.06
CA SER A 155 15.92 13.20 -9.66
C SER A 155 15.65 14.69 -9.48
N GLY A 156 15.05 15.08 -8.35
CA GLY A 156 14.79 16.49 -8.03
C GLY A 156 13.65 17.15 -8.81
N ILE A 157 12.99 16.47 -9.75
CA ILE A 157 11.90 17.07 -10.56
C ILE A 157 10.60 17.31 -9.77
N GLY A 158 10.58 17.05 -8.46
CA GLY A 158 9.41 17.32 -7.60
C GLY A 158 8.41 16.17 -7.48
N LYS A 159 8.79 14.93 -7.80
CA LYS A 159 7.85 13.80 -7.70
C LYS A 159 7.35 13.60 -6.26
N SER A 160 8.25 13.54 -5.27
CA SER A 160 7.85 13.33 -3.86
C SER A 160 6.97 14.48 -3.33
N TYR A 161 7.21 15.69 -3.83
CA TYR A 161 6.38 16.87 -3.56
C TYR A 161 4.98 16.72 -4.15
N PHE A 162 4.87 16.20 -5.38
CA PHE A 162 3.58 15.85 -5.97
C PHE A 162 2.84 14.78 -5.17
N LEU A 163 3.54 13.76 -4.66
CA LEU A 163 2.92 12.70 -3.87
C LEU A 163 2.32 13.24 -2.55
N LEU A 164 3.03 14.17 -1.89
CA LEU A 164 2.51 14.89 -0.73
C LEU A 164 1.31 15.78 -1.09
N TYR A 165 1.39 16.50 -2.21
CA TYR A 165 0.26 17.27 -2.73
C TYR A 165 -0.98 16.37 -2.96
N LEU A 166 -0.80 15.22 -3.60
CA LEU A 166 -1.85 14.24 -3.85
C LEU A 166 -2.48 13.71 -2.55
N LEU A 167 -1.66 13.37 -1.56
CA LEU A 167 -2.14 12.98 -0.22
C LEU A 167 -3.07 14.05 0.36
N ILE A 168 -2.63 15.31 0.38
CA ILE A 168 -3.42 16.43 0.91
C ILE A 168 -4.73 16.58 0.11
N GLN A 169 -4.68 16.50 -1.23
CA GLN A 169 -5.87 16.60 -2.07
C GLN A 169 -6.91 15.52 -1.75
N ILE A 170 -6.48 14.28 -1.58
CA ILE A 170 -7.37 13.16 -1.26
C ILE A 170 -8.01 13.36 0.11
N LEU A 171 -7.21 13.70 1.12
CA LEU A 171 -7.67 13.92 2.48
C LEU A 171 -8.60 15.14 2.59
N CYS A 172 -8.37 16.19 1.80
CA CYS A 172 -9.25 17.35 1.72
C CYS A 172 -10.58 17.04 1.02
N SER A 173 -10.59 16.14 0.03
CA SER A 173 -11.76 15.85 -0.80
C SER A 173 -12.79 14.92 -0.17
N SER A 174 -12.38 14.05 0.77
CA SER A 174 -13.30 13.15 1.47
C SER A 174 -12.92 12.97 2.94
N ASN A 175 -13.93 12.84 3.81
CA ASN A 175 -13.75 12.46 5.20
C ASN A 175 -13.74 10.94 5.40
N ASP A 176 -14.33 10.20 4.46
CA ASP A 176 -14.43 8.74 4.48
C ASP A 176 -13.53 8.12 3.40
N VAL A 177 -12.25 8.45 3.50
CA VAL A 177 -11.21 7.88 2.65
C VAL A 177 -10.14 7.24 3.52
N THR A 178 -9.65 6.09 3.08
CA THR A 178 -8.48 5.44 3.68
C THR A 178 -7.29 5.68 2.75
N VAL A 179 -6.24 6.29 3.27
CA VAL A 179 -4.99 6.48 2.53
C VAL A 179 -3.86 5.81 3.30
N ILE A 180 -3.09 4.98 2.61
CA ILE A 180 -1.85 4.40 3.08
C ILE A 180 -0.71 5.12 2.37
N PHE A 181 0.19 5.70 3.15
CA PHE A 181 1.38 6.37 2.65
C PHE A 181 2.63 5.60 3.09
N GLN A 182 3.55 5.37 2.16
CA GLN A 182 4.85 4.78 2.42
C GLN A 182 5.96 5.67 1.88
N THR A 183 6.92 5.99 2.73
CA THR A 183 8.11 6.76 2.36
C THR A 183 9.25 5.83 1.94
N THR A 184 10.26 6.37 1.27
CA THR A 184 11.53 5.66 1.04
C THR A 184 12.40 5.54 2.28
N GLN A 185 12.16 6.40 3.26
CA GLN A 185 13.02 6.56 4.43
C GLN A 185 12.64 5.61 5.57
N SER A 186 11.53 4.87 5.43
CA SER A 186 10.97 4.06 6.49
C SER A 186 10.28 2.81 5.95
N GLU A 187 10.41 1.70 6.69
CA GLU A 187 9.59 0.50 6.47
C GLU A 187 8.17 0.64 7.06
N LEU A 188 7.91 1.75 7.77
CA LEU A 188 6.63 2.06 8.38
C LEU A 188 5.62 2.55 7.35
N PHE A 189 4.36 2.22 7.60
CA PHE A 189 3.22 2.67 6.83
C PHE A 189 2.39 3.66 7.65
N TYR A 190 2.06 4.78 7.01
CA TYR A 190 1.23 5.83 7.60
C TYR A 190 -0.19 5.70 7.06
N ARG A 191 -1.13 5.34 7.93
CA ARG A 191 -2.54 5.19 7.58
C ARG A 191 -3.32 6.40 8.05
N PHE A 192 -3.95 7.07 7.09
CA PHE A 192 -4.92 8.13 7.32
C PHE A 192 -6.33 7.57 7.17
N LYS A 193 -7.16 7.70 8.21
CA LYS A 193 -8.59 7.38 8.16
C LYS A 193 -9.36 8.19 9.21
N ASN A 194 -10.50 8.76 8.84
CA ASN A 194 -11.38 9.49 9.76
C ASN A 194 -10.65 10.57 10.57
N SER A 195 -9.77 11.35 9.90
CA SER A 195 -8.92 12.37 10.53
C SER A 195 -8.00 11.86 11.64
N LYS A 196 -7.67 10.56 11.62
CA LYS A 196 -6.68 9.95 12.50
C LYS A 196 -5.54 9.40 11.66
N LEU A 197 -4.34 9.53 12.21
CA LEU A 197 -3.16 8.83 11.75
C LEU A 197 -3.00 7.58 12.61
N GLY A 198 -2.58 6.49 12.01
CA GLY A 198 -1.76 5.56 12.77
C GLY A 198 -0.67 4.94 11.92
N VAL A 199 0.27 4.36 12.63
CA VAL A 199 1.56 3.93 12.11
C VAL A 199 1.71 2.46 12.40
N GLY A 200 2.26 1.71 11.44
CA GLY A 200 2.49 0.29 11.65
C GLY A 200 3.30 -0.36 10.54
N SER A 201 3.61 -1.63 10.77
CA SER A 201 4.23 -2.53 9.81
C SER A 201 3.32 -2.89 8.63
N PHE A 202 3.88 -3.57 7.62
CA PHE A 202 3.12 -4.12 6.51
C PHE A 202 2.01 -5.07 7.00
N GLU A 203 2.30 -5.92 8.00
CA GLU A 203 1.33 -6.85 8.58
C GLU A 203 0.11 -6.11 9.13
N ASP A 204 0.33 -4.96 9.76
CA ASP A 204 -0.73 -4.17 10.41
C ASP A 204 -1.61 -3.41 9.41
N ILE A 205 -1.13 -3.13 8.20
CA ILE A 205 -1.88 -2.39 7.16
C ILE A 205 -2.28 -3.25 5.95
N SER A 206 -1.77 -4.47 5.85
CA SER A 206 -1.97 -5.38 4.70
C SER A 206 -3.44 -5.59 4.35
N TYR A 207 -4.33 -5.63 5.35
CA TYR A 207 -5.76 -5.80 5.12
C TYR A 207 -6.40 -4.59 4.43
N CYS A 208 -5.94 -3.36 4.72
CA CYS A 208 -6.42 -2.14 4.06
C CYS A 208 -6.08 -2.15 2.58
N LEU A 209 -4.95 -2.77 2.22
CA LEU A 209 -4.56 -2.93 0.83
C LEU A 209 -5.54 -3.85 0.07
N TYR A 210 -6.30 -4.75 0.71
CA TYR A 210 -7.30 -5.52 -0.03
C TYR A 210 -8.62 -4.77 -0.28
N ASP A 211 -8.78 -3.57 0.27
CA ASP A 211 -9.96 -2.73 0.08
C ASP A 211 -9.82 -1.89 -1.21
N PRO A 212 -10.72 -2.02 -2.19
CA PRO A 212 -10.66 -1.26 -3.44
C PRO A 212 -10.82 0.26 -3.26
N ASN A 213 -11.32 0.71 -2.11
CA ASN A 213 -11.49 2.13 -1.79
C ASN A 213 -10.28 2.74 -1.06
N THR A 214 -9.22 1.95 -0.82
CA THR A 214 -7.98 2.45 -0.21
C THR A 214 -7.06 3.03 -1.28
N TRP A 215 -6.56 4.23 -1.01
CA TRP A 215 -5.46 4.83 -1.77
C TRP A 215 -4.13 4.35 -1.21
N TYR A 216 -3.23 3.88 -2.06
CA TYR A 216 -1.88 3.50 -1.66
C TYR A 216 -0.86 4.34 -2.42
N LEU A 217 -0.21 5.23 -1.67
CA LEU A 217 0.76 6.21 -2.14
C LEU A 217 2.16 5.78 -1.70
N VAL A 218 3.06 5.58 -2.66
CA VAL A 218 4.40 5.06 -2.40
C VAL A 218 5.45 5.95 -3.03
N ASP A 219 6.34 6.50 -2.20
CA ASP A 219 7.50 7.25 -2.68
C ASP A 219 8.65 6.30 -3.05
N ALA A 220 9.22 6.49 -4.24
CA ALA A 220 10.48 5.91 -4.74
C ALA A 220 10.78 4.43 -4.37
N MET A 221 9.78 3.54 -4.43
CA MET A 221 9.98 2.07 -4.38
C MET A 221 9.57 1.40 -5.69
N PRO A 222 10.25 0.32 -6.13
CA PRO A 222 9.81 -0.46 -7.28
C PRO A 222 8.47 -1.17 -6.97
N PRO A 223 7.60 -1.37 -7.98
CA PRO A 223 6.34 -2.09 -7.80
C PRO A 223 6.58 -3.47 -7.16
N ALA A 224 6.00 -3.72 -5.99
CA ALA A 224 5.87 -5.08 -5.49
C ALA A 224 4.98 -5.85 -6.49
N GLN A 225 5.52 -6.92 -7.09
CA GLN A 225 4.96 -7.59 -8.28
C GLN A 225 3.57 -8.26 -8.10
N ASN A 226 2.81 -8.01 -7.03
CA ASN A 226 1.56 -8.71 -6.74
C ASN A 226 0.41 -7.84 -6.17
N LEU A 227 0.47 -6.51 -6.28
CA LEU A 227 -0.58 -5.62 -5.73
C LEU A 227 -1.70 -5.35 -6.75
N ARG A 228 -2.97 -5.52 -6.33
CA ARG A 228 -4.19 -5.41 -7.16
C ARG A 228 -4.95 -4.07 -7.05
N GLN A 229 -4.38 -2.99 -6.49
CA GLN A 229 -5.14 -1.76 -6.16
C GLN A 229 -4.77 -0.53 -7.00
N LYS A 230 -5.43 0.61 -6.70
CA LYS A 230 -5.03 1.97 -7.05
C LYS A 230 -3.65 2.32 -6.49
N LEU A 231 -2.60 1.93 -7.22
CA LEU A 231 -1.21 1.99 -6.80
C LEU A 231 -0.52 3.17 -7.48
N TYR A 232 -0.09 4.17 -6.70
CA TYR A 232 0.73 5.27 -7.19
C TYR A 232 2.18 5.01 -6.79
N LEU A 233 2.96 4.49 -7.73
CA LEU A 233 4.38 4.28 -7.57
C LEU A 233 5.12 5.48 -8.13
N LEU A 234 6.02 6.05 -7.33
CA LEU A 234 7.07 6.89 -7.85
C LEU A 234 8.31 6.05 -8.14
N TYR A 235 8.91 6.20 -9.32
CA TYR A 235 10.20 5.57 -9.63
C TYR A 235 11.30 6.62 -9.79
N HIS A 236 12.49 6.29 -9.29
CA HIS A 236 13.69 7.11 -9.36
C HIS A 236 14.55 6.61 -10.53
N LEU A 237 14.59 7.34 -11.65
CA LEU A 237 15.57 7.08 -12.70
C LEU A 237 16.88 7.79 -12.35
N LEU A 238 17.90 7.03 -11.94
CA LEU A 238 19.27 7.52 -11.94
C LEU A 238 19.73 7.60 -13.40
N ALA A 239 19.94 8.82 -13.90
CA ALA A 239 20.59 9.03 -15.17
C ALA A 239 22.08 8.66 -15.03
N THR A 240 22.42 7.39 -15.22
CA THR A 240 23.81 7.02 -15.46
C THR A 240 24.13 7.30 -16.92
N LYS A 241 24.89 8.38 -17.15
CA LYS A 241 25.62 8.57 -18.41
C LYS A 241 26.49 7.33 -18.66
N LYS A 242 26.06 6.46 -19.58
CA LYS A 242 26.92 5.74 -20.53
C LYS A 242 26.08 5.04 -21.61
N THR A 243 25.78 5.78 -22.67
CA THR A 243 25.62 5.21 -24.00
C THR A 243 27.00 4.76 -24.53
N LYS A 244 26.97 3.74 -25.41
CA LYS A 244 28.08 2.95 -25.99
C LYS A 244 28.55 1.84 -25.04
N THR A 245 28.18 0.58 -25.28
CA THR A 245 28.85 -0.26 -26.29
C THR A 245 27.96 -1.45 -26.70
N LEU A 246 27.68 -1.55 -28.01
CA LEU A 246 27.30 -2.71 -28.86
C LEU A 246 26.19 -3.65 -28.34
N MET A 247 24.93 -3.54 -28.79
CA MET A 247 24.46 -4.04 -30.10
C MET A 247 25.55 -4.34 -31.13
N ASN A 248 26.06 -5.57 -31.13
CA ASN A 248 26.60 -6.29 -32.28
C ASN A 248 26.87 -7.76 -31.87
N SER A 249 25.81 -8.58 -31.77
CA SER A 249 25.91 -10.03 -32.02
C SER A 249 24.51 -10.64 -32.22
N LEU A 250 23.79 -10.14 -33.23
CA LEU A 250 22.68 -10.87 -33.85
C LEU A 250 22.79 -10.68 -35.37
N LYS A 251 23.73 -11.42 -35.95
CA LYS A 251 23.68 -12.02 -37.28
C LYS A 251 24.13 -13.47 -37.13
#